data_AF-A0A5J4RH54-F1
#
_entry.id   AF-A0A5J4RH54-F1
#
_cell.length_a   1.000
_cell.length_b   1.000
_cell.length_c   1.000
_cell.angle_alpha   90.00
_cell.angle_beta   90.00
_cell.angle_gamma   90.00
#
_symmetry.space_group_name_H-M   'P 1'
#
loop_
_entity.id
_entity.type
_entity.pdbx_description
1 polymer ?
#
loop_
_entity_poly.entity_id
_entity_poly.type
_entity_poly.pdbx_seq_one_letter_code
_entity_poly.pdbx_strand_id
1 'polypeptide(L)' 'WGKMKIRQALFFKQIPSGVVEKGLGELNENEYLSVLRELIEKRKKSIQDENEYEQKGRLIRFALGKGFEIKDIDKCIL' A
#
# COMPACT_ATOMS: atom_id res chain seq x y z
N TRP A 1 -3.31 -3.91 -4.05
CA TRP A 1 -3.86 -3.45 -2.74
C TRP A 1 -2.82 -3.70 -1.68
N GLY A 2 -2.84 -2.96 -0.58
CA GLY A 2 -1.98 -3.29 0.56
C GLY A 2 -2.61 -4.34 1.48
N LYS A 3 -1.79 -4.91 2.38
CA LYS A 3 -2.15 -6.02 3.27
C LYS A 3 -3.44 -5.76 4.06
N MET A 4 -3.72 -4.53 4.48
CA MET A 4 -4.96 -4.20 5.22
C MET A 4 -6.22 -4.42 4.38
N LYS A 5 -6.21 -3.98 3.12
CA LYS A 5 -7.35 -4.19 2.21
C LYS A 5 -7.49 -5.64 1.77
N ILE A 6 -6.37 -6.33 1.60
CA ILE A 6 -6.38 -7.78 1.31
C ILE A 6 -7.04 -8.52 2.50
N ARG A 7 -6.59 -8.26 3.73
CA ARG A 7 -7.18 -8.84 4.95
C ARG A 7 -8.68 -8.58 5.03
N GLN A 8 -9.11 -7.33 4.84
CA GLN A 8 -10.52 -6.96 4.89
C GLN A 8 -11.34 -7.71 3.82
N ALA A 9 -10.85 -7.80 2.58
CA ALA A 9 -11.53 -8.51 1.51
C ALA A 9 -11.67 -10.01 1.80
N LEU A 10 -10.63 -10.64 2.39
CA LEU A 10 -10.66 -12.05 2.77
C LEU A 10 -11.54 -12.31 4.01
N PHE A 11 -11.61 -11.35 4.94
CA PHE A 11 -12.54 -11.40 6.07
C PHE A 11 -14.00 -11.44 5.60
N PHE A 12 -14.38 -10.60 4.64
CA PHE A 12 -15.73 -10.64 4.06
C PHE A 12 -16.05 -11.94 3.31
N LYS A 13 -15.02 -12.69 2.89
CA LYS A 13 -15.15 -14.04 2.34
C LYS A 13 -15.18 -15.15 3.40
N GLN A 14 -15.24 -14.77 4.68
CA GLN A 14 -15.26 -15.70 5.82
C GLN A 14 -14.03 -16.62 5.89
N ILE A 15 -12.89 -16.16 5.36
CA ILE A 15 -11.64 -16.92 5.45
C ILE A 15 -11.07 -16.72 6.86
N PRO A 16 -10.71 -17.81 7.58
CA PRO A 16 -10.17 -17.71 8.93
C PRO A 16 -8.92 -16.83 8.99
N SER A 17 -8.84 -15.97 10.02
CA SER A 17 -7.73 -15.00 10.19
C SER A 17 -6.36 -15.68 10.18
N GLY A 18 -6.21 -16.85 10.81
CA GLY A 18 -4.93 -17.59 10.80
C GLY A 18 -4.46 -17.99 9.40
N VAL A 19 -5.39 -18.33 8.50
CA VAL A 19 -5.07 -18.65 7.09
C VAL A 19 -4.65 -17.38 6.34
N VAL A 20 -5.36 -16.27 6.59
CA VAL A 20 -5.02 -14.96 6.01
C VAL A 20 -3.64 -14.50 6.44
N GLU A 21 -3.32 -14.51 7.73
CA GLU A 21 -2.01 -14.07 8.23
C GLU A 21 -0.88 -14.94 7.68
N LYS A 22 -1.08 -16.26 7.58
CA LYS A 22 -0.10 -17.15 6.96
C LYS A 22 0.17 -16.75 5.50
N GLY A 23 -0.88 -16.60 4.69
CA GLY A 23 -0.72 -16.19 3.29
C GLY A 23 -0.12 -14.79 3.12
N LEU A 24 -0.46 -13.83 3.98
CA LEU A 24 0.14 -12.50 3.97
C LEU A 24 1.61 -12.49 4.41
N GLY A 25 2.01 -13.45 5.25
CA GLY A 25 3.39 -13.66 5.69
C GLY A 25 4.28 -14.29 4.62
N GLU A 26 3.70 -15.05 3.69
CA GLU A 26 4.41 -15.68 2.56
C GLU A 26 4.63 -14.73 1.37
N LEU A 27 4.04 -13.53 1.40
CA LEU A 27 4.22 -12.54 0.33
C LEU A 27 5.68 -12.12 0.21
N ASN A 28 6.22 -12.20 -1.02
CA ASN A 28 7.53 -11.65 -1.32
C ASN A 28 7.53 -10.13 -1.10
N GLU A 29 8.39 -9.67 -0.20
CA GLU A 29 8.45 -8.25 0.17
C GLU A 29 8.84 -7.35 -1.01
N ASN A 30 9.80 -7.78 -1.85
CA ASN A 30 10.27 -6.98 -2.97
C ASN A 30 9.19 -6.80 -4.05
N GLU A 31 8.44 -7.85 -4.34
CA GLU A 31 7.29 -7.79 -5.26
C GLU A 31 6.16 -6.93 -4.69
N TYR A 32 5.89 -7.06 -3.39
CA TYR A 32 4.87 -6.25 -2.74
C TYR A 32 5.22 -4.75 -2.75
N LEU A 33 6.50 -4.42 -2.48
CA LEU A 33 7.00 -3.05 -2.54
C LEU A 33 7.08 -2.53 -3.98
N SER A 34 7.38 -3.37 -4.98
CA SER A 34 7.42 -2.93 -6.39
C SER A 34 6.03 -2.49 -6.87
N VAL A 35 4.98 -3.23 -6.50
CA VAL A 35 3.59 -2.84 -6.77
C VAL A 35 3.25 -1.50 -6.11
N LEU A 36 3.69 -1.29 -4.86
CA LEU A 36 3.49 -0.02 -4.16
C LEU A 36 4.20 1.14 -4.87
N ARG A 37 5.47 0.97 -5.25
CA ARG A 37 6.25 1.99 -5.99
C ARG A 37 5.57 2.36 -7.30
N GLU A 38 5.13 1.38 -8.09
CA GLU A 38 4.44 1.64 -9.35
C GLU A 38 3.14 2.44 -9.16
N LEU A 39 2.37 2.11 -8.12
CA LEU A 39 1.15 2.85 -7.77
C LEU A 39 1.44 4.29 -7.36
N ILE A 40 2.48 4.51 -6.56
CA ILE A 40 2.92 5.85 -6.13
C ILE A 40 3.39 6.65 -7.33
N GLU A 41 4.22 6.10 -8.20
CA GLU A 41 4.73 6.78 -9.39
C GLU A 41 3.61 7.15 -10.37
N LYS A 42 2.66 6.25 -10.60
CA LYS A 42 1.44 6.54 -11.38
C LYS A 42 0.64 7.68 -10.77
N ARG A 43 0.47 7.69 -9.44
CA ARG A 43 -0.26 8.76 -8.75
C ARG A 43 0.49 10.09 -8.77
N LYS A 44 1.81 10.07 -8.58
CA LYS A 44 2.69 11.25 -8.60
C LYS A 44 2.56 12.00 -9.91
N LYS A 45 2.54 11.31 -11.05
CA LYS A 45 2.32 11.90 -12.39
C LYS A 45 0.97 12.61 -12.55
N SER A 46 -0.04 12.23 -11.78
CA SER A 46 -1.39 12.83 -11.85
C SER A 46 -1.62 13.98 -10.86
N ILE A 47 -0.69 14.22 -9.95
CA ILE A 47 -0.78 15.26 -8.93
C ILE A 47 0.03 16.47 -9.39
N GLN A 48 -0.63 17.61 -9.54
CA GLN A 48 0.05 18.91 -9.63
C GLN A 48 -0.03 19.57 -8.26
N ASP A 49 1.11 19.67 -7.60
CA ASP A 49 1.25 20.31 -6.28
C ASP A 49 2.34 21.39 -6.37
N GLU A 50 2.17 22.44 -5.57
CA GLU A 50 3.09 23.58 -5.54
C GLU A 50 4.42 23.26 -4.86
N ASN A 51 4.43 22.28 -3.93
CA ASN A 51 5.64 21.87 -3.22
C ASN A 51 5.72 20.35 -2.94
N GLU A 52 6.94 19.88 -2.65
CA GLU A 52 7.24 18.47 -2.42
C GLU A 52 6.59 17.91 -1.14
N TYR A 53 6.40 18.72 -0.09
CA TYR A 53 5.82 18.30 1.17
C TYR A 53 4.33 17.93 1.02
N GLU A 54 3.57 18.78 0.33
CA GLU A 54 2.16 18.54 0.01
C GLU A 54 2.01 17.32 -0.88
N GLN A 55 2.90 17.17 -1.88
CA GLN A 55 2.95 16.00 -2.74
C GLN A 55 3.17 14.73 -1.95
N LYS A 56 4.18 14.68 -1.08
CA LYS A 56 4.44 13.53 -0.19
C LYS A 56 3.22 13.23 0.68
N GLY A 57 2.62 14.23 1.30
CA GLY A 57 1.41 14.07 2.11
C GLY A 57 0.23 13.46 1.32
N ARG A 58 0.00 13.89 0.08
CA ARG A 58 -1.03 13.31 -0.80
C ARG A 58 -0.72 11.87 -1.20
N LEU A 59 0.53 11.55 -1.50
CA LEU A 59 0.97 10.20 -1.86
C LEU A 59 0.80 9.23 -0.69
N ILE A 60 1.18 9.64 0.53
CA ILE A 60 0.97 8.85 1.76
C ILE A 60 -0.53 8.57 1.95
N ARG A 61 -1.37 9.61 1.93
CA ARG A 61 -2.84 9.45 2.08
C ARG A 61 -3.42 8.53 1.01
N PHE A 62 -2.96 8.64 -0.23
CA PHE A 62 -3.37 7.77 -1.32
C PHE A 62 -3.01 6.29 -1.06
N ALA A 63 -1.76 6.00 -0.66
CA ALA A 63 -1.31 4.65 -0.39
C ALA A 63 -1.99 4.02 0.85
N LEU A 64 -2.20 4.80 1.91
CA LEU A 64 -3.01 4.40 3.07
C LEU A 64 -4.43 4.00 2.63
N GLY A 65 -5.07 4.81 1.77
CA GLY A 65 -6.39 4.50 1.20
C GLY A 65 -6.42 3.23 0.33
N LYS A 66 -5.27 2.75 -0.15
CA LYS A 66 -5.12 1.47 -0.86
C LYS A 66 -4.77 0.30 0.07
N GLY A 67 -4.62 0.55 1.37
CA GLY A 67 -4.43 -0.46 2.43
C GLY A 67 -2.98 -0.81 2.72
N PHE A 68 -2.02 0.00 2.28
CA PHE A 68 -0.60 -0.17 2.60
C PHE A 68 -0.29 0.39 3.99
N GLU A 69 0.66 -0.23 4.70
CA GLU A 69 1.08 0.21 6.04
C GLU A 69 2.13 1.33 5.91
N ILE A 70 2.22 2.23 6.90
CA ILE A 70 3.17 3.36 6.87
C ILE A 70 4.61 2.89 6.65
N LYS A 71 5.04 1.82 7.33
CA LYS A 71 6.38 1.23 7.17
C LYS A 71 6.73 0.84 5.72
N ASP A 72 5.73 0.45 4.92
CA ASP A 72 5.93 0.07 3.52
C ASP A 72 5.95 1.31 2.61
N ILE A 73 5.12 2.30 2.96
CA ILE A 73 5.01 3.58 2.26
C ILE A 73 6.31 4.37 2.41
N ASP A 74 6.88 4.44 3.61
CA ASP A 74 8.12 5.15 3.88
C ASP A 74 9.28 4.60 3.05
N LYS A 75 9.33 3.27 2.83
CA LYS A 75 10.32 2.61 1.95
C LYS A 75 10.19 2.97 0.46
N CYS A 76 9.10 3.62 0.06
CA CYS A 76 8.77 3.89 -1.35
C CYS A 76 8.60 5.38 -1.68
N ILE A 77 8.56 6.27 -0.68
CA ILE A 77 8.39 7.72 -0.86
C ILE A 77 9.71 8.50 -0.63
N LEU A 78 10.70 7.87 0.01
CA LEU A 78 12.06 8.41 0.16
C LEU A 78 12.79 8.49 -1.18
#